data_AF-A0AAN4NPR4-F1
#
_entry.id   AF-A0AAN4NPR4-F1
#
_cell.length_a   1.000
_cell.length_b   1.000
_cell.length_c   1.000
_cell.angle_alpha   90.00
_cell.angle_beta   90.00
_cell.angle_gamma   90.00
#
_symmetry.space_group_name_H-M   'P 1'
#
loop_
_entity.id
_entity.type
_entity.pdbx_description
1 polymer ?
#
loop_
_entity_poly.entity_id
_entity_poly.type
_entity_poly.pdbx_seq_one_letter_code
_entity_poly.pdbx_strand_id
1 'polypeptide(L)'
;MKKAGLLFLVMIVIAVVAAGIGYWKLTGEESVTLRKIVLEECLPNQQQNQNPSPCAEVKPNAGYVVLKDLNGPLQYLLMPTYRINGTESPLLTDPSTPNFFWLAWQARDFMSKKYGQPVPDRAVSLAINSRTGRTQNHFHIHISCIRPDVREQLDNNLANISSRWLPLPGGLRGHEYLARRVTESELVQRSPFMMLAEEVPEAREHMGSYGLAMVRQSDNSFVLLATQRNLLTLNRASAEEIQDHQCEILR
;
A
#
# COMPACT_ATOMS: atom_id res chain seq x y z
N MET A 1 2.04 33.82 46.25
CA MET A 1 1.62 32.41 46.13
C MET A 1 0.47 32.18 45.13
N LYS A 2 -0.63 32.95 45.14
CA LYS A 2 -1.78 32.72 44.23
C LYS A 2 -1.49 32.91 42.72
N LYS A 3 -0.61 33.87 42.35
CA LYS A 3 -0.27 34.14 40.93
C LYS A 3 0.58 33.04 40.27
N ALA A 4 1.46 32.39 41.04
CA ALA A 4 2.33 31.32 40.52
C ALA A 4 1.55 30.03 40.23
N GLY A 5 0.57 29.69 41.09
CA GLY A 5 -0.32 28.55 40.85
C GLY A 5 -1.22 28.73 39.62
N LEU A 6 -1.69 29.96 39.37
CA LEU A 6 -2.48 30.29 38.18
C LEU A 6 -1.65 30.16 36.89
N LEU A 7 -0.42 30.67 36.89
CA LEU A 7 0.50 30.57 35.75
C LEU A 7 0.83 29.11 35.42
N PHE A 8 1.06 28.27 36.44
CA PHE A 8 1.31 26.84 36.26
C PHE A 8 0.11 26.12 35.66
N LEU A 9 -1.11 26.44 36.10
CA LEU A 9 -2.34 25.84 35.61
C LEU A 9 -2.63 26.25 34.15
N VAL A 10 -2.35 27.51 33.78
CA VAL A 10 -2.44 27.98 32.39
C VAL A 10 -1.46 27.26 31.48
N MET A 11 -0.22 27.03 31.92
CA MET A 11 0.78 26.30 31.13
C MET A 11 0.37 24.83 30.89
N ILE A 12 -0.21 24.17 31.88
CA ILE A 12 -0.75 22.81 31.71
C ILE A 12 -1.90 22.79 30.70
N VAL A 13 -2.83 23.73 30.79
CA VAL A 13 -3.94 23.83 29.84
C VAL A 13 -3.43 24.06 28.42
N ILE A 14 -2.45 24.95 28.23
CA ILE A 14 -1.84 25.19 26.92
C ILE A 14 -1.16 23.92 26.40
N ALA A 15 -0.42 23.18 27.23
CA ALA A 15 0.23 21.93 26.83
C ALA A 15 -0.79 20.85 26.44
N VAL A 16 -1.88 20.71 27.20
CA VAL A 16 -2.96 19.75 26.89
C VAL A 16 -3.70 20.13 25.61
N VAL A 17 -3.98 21.43 25.40
CA VAL A 17 -4.63 21.91 24.18
C VAL A 17 -3.71 21.74 22.97
N ALA A 18 -2.43 22.06 23.08
CA ALA A 18 -1.44 21.85 22.02
C ALA A 18 -1.27 20.36 21.69
N ALA A 19 -1.26 19.49 22.70
CA ALA A 19 -1.24 18.04 22.52
C ALA A 19 -2.54 17.54 21.87
N GLY A 20 -3.71 18.06 22.26
CA GLY A 20 -5.00 17.73 21.68
C GLY A 20 -5.14 18.16 20.21
N ILE A 21 -4.67 19.36 19.87
CA ILE A 21 -4.64 19.88 18.48
C ILE A 21 -3.61 19.11 17.65
N GLY A 22 -2.44 18.80 18.21
CA GLY A 22 -1.43 17.96 17.59
C GLY A 22 -1.97 16.55 17.29
N TYR A 23 -2.66 15.95 18.27
CA TYR A 23 -3.32 14.66 18.14
C TYR A 23 -4.42 14.67 17.07
N TRP A 24 -5.26 15.72 17.03
CA TRP A 24 -6.33 15.83 16.04
C TRP A 24 -5.79 16.01 14.60
N LYS A 25 -4.70 16.75 14.42
CA LYS A 25 -3.97 16.82 13.13
C LYS A 25 -3.31 15.49 12.75
N LEU A 26 -2.85 14.72 13.73
CA LEU A 26 -2.30 13.37 13.54
C LEU A 26 -3.37 12.36 13.10
N THR A 27 -4.62 12.55 13.52
CA THR A 27 -5.77 11.69 13.18
C THR A 27 -6.61 12.22 12.01
N GLY A 28 -6.03 13.04 11.13
CA GLY A 28 -6.72 13.74 10.05
C GLY A 28 -7.82 12.90 9.39
N GLU A 29 -8.99 13.53 9.19
CA GLU A 29 -10.18 12.87 8.66
C GLU A 29 -9.87 12.23 7.30
N GLU A 30 -9.92 10.89 7.25
CA GLU A 30 -9.58 10.14 6.05
C GLU A 30 -10.58 10.48 4.94
N SER A 31 -10.06 11.00 3.82
CA SER A 31 -10.85 11.42 2.68
C SER A 31 -11.46 10.21 1.97
N VAL A 32 -12.66 10.38 1.40
CA VAL A 32 -13.36 9.35 0.62
C VAL A 32 -13.40 9.68 -0.87
N THR A 33 -12.53 10.57 -1.35
CA THR A 33 -12.53 11.02 -2.76
C THR A 33 -12.33 9.85 -3.72
N LEU A 34 -11.35 8.97 -3.48
CA LEU A 34 -11.15 7.79 -4.32
C LEU A 34 -12.40 6.90 -4.36
N ARG A 35 -13.08 6.73 -3.21
CA ARG A 35 -14.33 5.97 -3.16
C ARG A 35 -15.39 6.56 -4.09
N LYS A 36 -15.57 7.89 -4.06
CA LYS A 36 -16.53 8.59 -4.92
C LYS A 36 -16.18 8.42 -6.39
N ILE A 37 -14.91 8.64 -6.76
CA ILE A 37 -14.45 8.44 -8.14
C ILE A 37 -14.79 7.02 -8.64
N VAL A 38 -14.49 6.00 -7.83
CA VAL A 38 -14.75 4.60 -8.25
C VAL A 38 -16.25 4.30 -8.34
N LEU A 39 -17.02 4.63 -7.30
CA LEU A 39 -18.40 4.16 -7.15
C LEU A 39 -19.45 5.08 -7.79
N GLU A 40 -19.14 6.36 -7.95
CA GLU A 40 -20.08 7.39 -8.46
C GLU A 40 -19.71 7.87 -9.87
N GLU A 41 -18.48 7.64 -10.33
CA GLU A 41 -18.05 8.04 -11.68
C GLU A 41 -17.66 6.84 -12.54
N CYS A 42 -16.57 6.13 -12.22
CA CYS A 42 -16.02 5.06 -13.06
C CYS A 42 -17.02 3.89 -13.26
N LEU A 43 -17.57 3.37 -12.16
CA LEU A 43 -18.45 2.21 -12.21
C LEU A 43 -19.79 2.52 -12.93
N PRO A 44 -20.51 3.62 -12.60
CA PRO A 44 -21.73 3.98 -13.34
C PRO A 44 -21.48 4.27 -14.82
N ASN A 45 -20.39 4.99 -15.16
CA ASN A 45 -20.08 5.32 -16.55
C ASN A 45 -19.73 4.07 -17.37
N GLN A 46 -19.03 3.10 -16.77
CA GLN A 46 -18.76 1.81 -17.40
C GLN A 46 -20.04 1.02 -17.66
N GLN A 47 -20.99 1.03 -16.71
CA GLN A 47 -22.25 0.28 -16.83
C GLN A 47 -23.20 0.90 -17.85
N GLN A 48 -23.28 2.23 -17.89
CA GLN A 48 -24.22 2.96 -18.73
C GLN A 48 -23.70 3.15 -20.16
N ASN A 49 -22.41 3.50 -20.30
CA ASN A 49 -21.85 3.99 -21.55
C ASN A 49 -20.70 3.11 -22.06
N GLN A 50 -20.39 2.01 -21.39
CA GLN A 50 -19.20 1.18 -21.66
C GLN A 50 -17.89 1.98 -21.64
N ASN A 51 -17.85 3.07 -20.88
CA ASN A 51 -16.71 3.98 -20.82
C ASN A 51 -16.12 4.00 -19.39
N PRO A 52 -14.84 3.61 -19.21
CA PRO A 52 -14.24 3.56 -17.88
C PRO A 52 -13.89 4.94 -17.30
N SER A 53 -13.91 6.02 -18.10
CA SER A 53 -13.42 7.33 -17.65
C SER A 53 -14.15 7.83 -16.39
N PRO A 54 -13.44 8.38 -15.39
CA PRO A 54 -12.03 8.80 -15.42
C PRO A 54 -11.00 7.67 -15.17
N CYS A 55 -11.46 6.46 -14.86
CA CYS A 55 -10.58 5.30 -14.74
C CYS A 55 -10.02 4.88 -16.11
N ALA A 56 -8.84 4.26 -16.10
CA ALA A 56 -8.25 3.65 -17.29
C ALA A 56 -8.92 2.31 -17.63
N GLU A 57 -9.41 1.59 -16.61
CA GLU A 57 -10.16 0.35 -16.77
C GLU A 57 -11.13 0.13 -15.61
N VAL A 58 -12.29 -0.47 -15.92
CA VAL A 58 -13.28 -0.89 -14.93
C VAL A 58 -13.72 -2.32 -15.26
N LYS A 59 -13.55 -3.25 -14.33
CA LYS A 59 -13.97 -4.65 -14.46
C LYS A 59 -14.92 -5.03 -13.32
N PRO A 60 -16.23 -4.75 -13.45
CA PRO A 60 -17.20 -4.99 -12.39
C PRO A 60 -17.22 -6.46 -11.95
N ASN A 61 -17.19 -7.39 -12.91
CA ASN A 61 -17.25 -8.84 -12.66
C ASN A 61 -15.98 -9.38 -11.97
N ALA A 62 -14.84 -8.73 -12.18
CA ALA A 62 -13.58 -9.07 -11.51
C ALA A 62 -13.36 -8.26 -10.22
N GLY A 63 -14.27 -7.34 -9.90
CA GLY A 63 -14.26 -6.60 -8.65
C GLY A 63 -13.27 -5.44 -8.57
N TYR A 64 -12.69 -4.93 -9.68
CA TYR A 64 -11.64 -3.89 -9.61
C TYR A 64 -11.75 -2.80 -10.69
N VAL A 65 -11.05 -1.69 -10.44
CA VAL A 65 -10.77 -0.61 -11.40
C VAL A 65 -9.28 -0.25 -11.37
N VAL A 66 -8.81 0.37 -12.45
CA VAL A 66 -7.46 0.96 -12.54
C VAL A 66 -7.60 2.45 -12.83
N LEU A 67 -7.00 3.30 -11.99
CA LEU A 67 -7.04 4.76 -12.11
C LEU A 67 -5.62 5.31 -12.26
N LYS A 68 -5.40 6.27 -13.16
CA LYS A 68 -4.10 6.99 -13.23
C LYS A 68 -3.98 7.89 -12.00
N ASP A 69 -2.89 7.76 -11.26
CA ASP A 69 -2.63 8.64 -10.12
C ASP A 69 -2.28 10.07 -10.57
N LEU A 70 -2.53 11.08 -9.74
CA LEU A 70 -2.09 12.45 -10.02
C LEU A 70 -0.59 12.63 -9.74
N ASN A 71 -0.03 11.82 -8.84
CA ASN A 71 1.39 11.80 -8.52
C ASN A 71 2.15 10.87 -9.48
N GLY A 72 3.31 11.33 -9.95
CA GLY A 72 4.21 10.55 -10.82
C GLY A 72 3.73 10.34 -12.27
N PRO A 73 4.64 10.33 -13.26
CA PRO A 73 4.30 10.08 -14.66
C PRO A 73 3.64 8.72 -14.92
N LEU A 74 4.05 7.67 -14.19
CA LEU A 74 3.66 6.28 -14.49
C LEU A 74 2.82 5.59 -13.41
N GLN A 75 2.55 6.24 -12.27
CA GLN A 75 1.83 5.61 -11.18
C GLN A 75 0.34 5.40 -11.51
N TYR A 76 -0.16 4.21 -11.23
CA TYR A 76 -1.57 3.84 -11.28
C TYR A 76 -2.02 3.29 -9.92
N LEU A 77 -3.31 3.37 -9.66
CA LEU A 77 -3.97 2.78 -8.50
C LEU A 77 -4.90 1.66 -8.94
N LEU A 78 -4.82 0.51 -8.28
CA LEU A 78 -5.86 -0.53 -8.37
C LEU A 78 -6.74 -0.51 -7.13
N MET A 79 -8.05 -0.44 -7.33
CA MET A 79 -9.05 -0.30 -6.27
C MET A 79 -10.25 -1.23 -6.53
N PRO A 80 -10.96 -1.68 -5.48
CA PRO A 80 -12.15 -2.51 -5.66
C PRO A 80 -13.34 -1.69 -6.15
N THR A 81 -14.24 -2.33 -6.91
CA THR A 81 -15.54 -1.76 -7.35
C THR A 81 -16.62 -1.78 -6.26
N TYR A 82 -16.24 -2.15 -5.03
CA TYR A 82 -17.10 -2.20 -3.85
C TYR A 82 -16.32 -1.77 -2.61
N ARG A 83 -17.00 -1.59 -1.48
CA ARG A 83 -16.41 -0.95 -0.30
C ARG A 83 -15.46 -1.87 0.45
N ILE A 84 -14.16 -1.59 0.31
CA ILE A 84 -13.09 -2.05 1.20
C ILE A 84 -12.30 -0.80 1.56
N ASN A 85 -12.04 -0.55 2.85
CA ASN A 85 -11.36 0.68 3.26
C ASN A 85 -9.84 0.60 3.09
N GLY A 86 -9.25 -0.57 3.38
CA GLY A 86 -7.83 -0.86 3.20
C GLY A 86 -7.40 -2.06 4.04
N THR A 87 -6.14 -2.08 4.48
CA THR A 87 -5.51 -3.27 5.11
C THR A 87 -6.22 -3.79 6.36
N GLU A 88 -6.98 -2.93 7.05
CA GLU A 88 -7.77 -3.28 8.24
C GLU A 88 -9.08 -4.02 7.93
N SER A 89 -9.48 -4.12 6.66
CA SER A 89 -10.76 -4.72 6.30
C SER A 89 -10.75 -6.23 6.53
N PRO A 90 -11.73 -6.80 7.25
CA PRO A 90 -11.80 -8.25 7.48
C PRO A 90 -11.97 -9.04 6.18
N LEU A 91 -12.54 -8.42 5.14
CA LEU A 91 -12.73 -9.02 3.81
C LEU A 91 -11.41 -9.48 3.20
N LEU A 92 -10.28 -8.85 3.52
CA LEU A 92 -8.97 -9.23 2.96
C LEU A 92 -8.43 -10.57 3.48
N THR A 93 -9.07 -11.12 4.51
CA THR A 93 -8.77 -12.46 5.06
C THR A 93 -9.85 -13.49 4.76
N ASP A 94 -10.77 -13.16 3.84
CA ASP A 94 -11.73 -14.08 3.26
C ASP A 94 -11.14 -14.68 1.96
N PRO A 95 -11.08 -16.02 1.82
CA PRO A 95 -10.53 -16.65 0.61
C PRO A 95 -11.33 -16.36 -0.67
N SER A 96 -12.58 -15.89 -0.57
CA SER A 96 -13.41 -15.50 -1.71
C SER A 96 -13.10 -14.09 -2.23
N THR A 97 -12.37 -13.27 -1.46
CA THR A 97 -11.98 -11.92 -1.89
C THR A 97 -10.97 -11.99 -3.04
N PRO A 98 -11.17 -11.21 -4.12
CA PRO A 98 -10.23 -11.17 -5.23
C PRO A 98 -8.79 -10.88 -4.77
N ASN A 99 -7.81 -11.54 -5.38
CA ASN A 99 -6.41 -11.25 -5.11
C ASN A 99 -6.00 -9.93 -5.78
N PHE A 100 -6.27 -8.81 -5.11
CA PHE A 100 -5.98 -7.47 -5.62
C PHE A 100 -4.50 -7.23 -5.91
N PHE A 101 -3.56 -7.86 -5.18
CA PHE A 101 -2.13 -7.78 -5.50
C PHE A 101 -1.81 -8.46 -6.83
N TRP A 102 -2.42 -9.62 -7.10
CA TRP A 102 -2.24 -10.28 -8.39
C TRP A 102 -2.89 -9.51 -9.53
N LEU A 103 -4.10 -8.97 -9.33
CA LEU A 103 -4.75 -8.08 -10.29
C LEU A 103 -3.89 -6.84 -10.58
N ALA A 104 -3.29 -6.25 -9.55
CA ALA A 104 -2.43 -5.07 -9.69
C ALA A 104 -1.14 -5.39 -10.42
N TRP A 105 -0.59 -6.59 -10.23
CA TRP A 105 0.52 -7.08 -11.02
C TRP A 105 0.17 -7.17 -12.51
N GLN A 106 -1.01 -7.69 -12.87
CA GLN A 106 -1.45 -7.71 -14.27
C GLN A 106 -1.67 -6.29 -14.83
N ALA A 107 -2.14 -5.37 -14.00
CA ALA A 107 -2.35 -3.97 -14.37
C ALA A 107 -1.05 -3.16 -14.56
N ARG A 108 0.14 -3.71 -14.28
CA ARG A 108 1.43 -3.02 -14.53
C ARG A 108 1.63 -2.59 -15.99
N ASP A 109 0.96 -3.25 -16.93
CA ASP A 109 0.98 -2.89 -18.34
C ASP A 109 0.44 -1.46 -18.61
N PHE A 110 -0.40 -0.91 -17.73
CA PHE A 110 -0.78 0.51 -17.79
C PHE A 110 0.43 1.45 -17.64
N MET A 111 1.46 1.05 -16.89
CA MET A 111 2.72 1.79 -16.83
C MET A 111 3.42 1.79 -18.20
N SER A 112 3.56 0.62 -18.84
CA SER A 112 4.15 0.48 -20.18
C SER A 112 3.41 1.30 -21.23
N LYS A 113 2.07 1.24 -21.23
CA LYS A 113 1.23 2.05 -22.13
C LYS A 113 1.48 3.54 -21.95
N LYS A 114 1.62 4.01 -20.70
CA LYS A 114 1.87 5.42 -20.39
C LYS A 114 3.32 5.84 -20.69
N TYR A 115 4.27 4.92 -20.51
CA TYR A 115 5.69 5.13 -20.79
C TYR A 115 6.00 5.16 -22.29
N GLY A 116 5.17 4.51 -23.11
CA GLY A 116 5.33 4.44 -24.56
C GLY A 116 6.22 3.29 -25.04
N GLN A 117 6.77 2.50 -24.12
CA GLN A 117 7.57 1.30 -24.38
C GLN A 117 7.44 0.32 -23.20
N PRO A 118 7.84 -0.95 -23.35
CA PRO A 118 7.77 -1.92 -22.26
C PRO A 118 8.55 -1.46 -21.02
N VAL A 119 7.90 -1.41 -19.86
CA VAL A 119 8.55 -1.23 -18.55
C VAL A 119 9.04 -2.61 -18.07
N PRO A 120 10.34 -2.78 -17.74
CA PRO A 120 10.83 -4.05 -17.23
C PRO A 120 10.17 -4.44 -15.90
N ASP A 121 9.80 -5.71 -15.73
CA ASP A 121 9.16 -6.21 -14.51
C ASP A 121 9.97 -5.90 -13.23
N ARG A 122 11.30 -5.88 -13.33
CA ARG A 122 12.21 -5.56 -12.21
C ARG A 122 12.09 -4.12 -11.72
N ALA A 123 11.57 -3.22 -12.55
CA ALA A 123 11.31 -1.82 -12.19
C ALA A 123 9.97 -1.63 -11.49
N VAL A 124 9.04 -2.60 -11.58
CA VAL A 124 7.69 -2.46 -11.01
C VAL A 124 7.67 -2.90 -9.55
N SER A 125 6.93 -2.14 -8.73
CA SER A 125 6.57 -2.49 -7.37
C SER A 125 5.08 -2.23 -7.14
N LEU A 126 4.48 -3.05 -6.29
CA LEU A 126 3.12 -2.86 -5.79
C LEU A 126 3.19 -2.55 -4.30
N ALA A 127 2.45 -1.56 -3.81
CA ALA A 127 2.41 -1.24 -2.40
C ALA A 127 1.01 -0.85 -1.94
N ILE A 128 0.66 -1.19 -0.69
CA ILE A 128 -0.53 -0.69 0.00
C ILE A 128 -0.15 -0.18 1.38
N ASN A 129 -0.57 1.04 1.68
CA ASN A 129 -0.32 1.69 2.94
C ASN A 129 -1.36 1.28 3.99
N SER A 130 -0.94 1.21 5.26
CA SER A 130 -1.85 1.04 6.39
C SER A 130 -2.74 2.27 6.58
N ARG A 131 -3.71 2.19 7.51
CA ARG A 131 -4.55 3.33 7.90
C ARG A 131 -3.73 4.56 8.30
N THR A 132 -2.62 4.37 9.03
CA THR A 132 -1.78 5.52 9.43
C THR A 132 -0.85 6.01 8.33
N GLY A 133 -0.62 5.22 7.27
CA GLY A 133 0.24 5.57 6.14
C GLY A 133 -0.51 6.17 4.96
N ARG A 134 -1.84 6.33 5.03
CA ARG A 134 -2.68 6.79 3.91
C ARG A 134 -3.53 8.01 4.28
N THR A 135 -4.13 8.61 3.26
CA THR A 135 -5.10 9.72 3.40
C THR A 135 -6.49 9.39 2.81
N GLN A 136 -6.59 8.33 2.00
CA GLN A 136 -7.83 7.93 1.33
C GLN A 136 -8.39 6.65 1.96
N ASN A 137 -9.70 6.66 2.21
CA ASN A 137 -10.42 5.59 2.88
C ASN A 137 -11.17 4.67 1.92
N HIS A 138 -10.46 4.26 0.87
CA HIS A 138 -10.90 3.24 -0.07
C HIS A 138 -9.65 2.47 -0.46
N PHE A 139 -9.69 1.14 -0.43
CA PHE A 139 -8.54 0.29 -0.70
C PHE A 139 -7.90 0.69 -2.03
N HIS A 140 -6.58 0.91 -2.02
CA HIS A 140 -5.81 1.24 -3.22
C HIS A 140 -4.41 0.61 -3.12
N ILE A 141 -4.03 -0.14 -4.16
CA ILE A 141 -2.65 -0.58 -4.38
C ILE A 141 -1.99 0.40 -5.34
N HIS A 142 -0.85 0.94 -4.93
CA HIS A 142 0.03 1.78 -5.74
C HIS A 142 0.86 0.90 -6.67
N ILE A 143 0.66 1.05 -7.97
CA ILE A 143 1.42 0.39 -9.04
C ILE A 143 2.41 1.43 -9.57
N SER A 144 3.69 1.30 -9.24
CA SER A 144 4.70 2.31 -9.56
C SER A 144 6.10 1.72 -9.65
N CYS A 145 7.05 2.54 -10.09
CA CYS A 145 8.45 2.15 -10.09
C CYS A 145 9.00 1.97 -8.67
N ILE A 146 9.82 0.96 -8.48
CA ILE A 146 10.60 0.76 -7.25
C ILE A 146 11.76 1.74 -7.20
N ARG A 147 12.18 2.15 -5.99
CA ARG A 147 13.40 2.94 -5.83
C ARG A 147 14.64 2.11 -6.22
N PRO A 148 15.67 2.72 -6.84
CA PRO A 148 16.91 2.02 -7.18
C PRO A 148 17.63 1.40 -5.97
N ASP A 149 17.70 2.12 -4.84
CA ASP A 149 18.34 1.64 -3.61
C ASP A 149 17.63 0.41 -3.01
N VAL A 150 16.29 0.41 -3.03
CA VAL A 150 15.48 -0.74 -2.61
C VAL A 150 15.68 -1.93 -3.55
N ARG A 151 15.68 -1.69 -4.87
CA ARG A 151 15.90 -2.74 -5.86
C ARG A 151 17.20 -3.49 -5.58
N GLU A 152 18.29 -2.75 -5.42
CA GLU A 152 19.61 -3.30 -5.12
C GLU A 152 19.63 -4.06 -3.79
N GLN A 153 19.06 -3.49 -2.72
CA GLN A 153 18.97 -4.16 -1.42
C GLN A 153 18.21 -5.50 -1.47
N LEU A 154 17.12 -5.56 -2.23
CA LEU A 154 16.35 -6.81 -2.41
C LEU A 154 17.12 -7.84 -3.24
N ASP A 155 17.86 -7.41 -4.26
CA ASP A 155 18.68 -8.32 -5.07
C ASP A 155 19.85 -8.90 -4.27
N ASN A 156 20.51 -8.07 -3.46
CA ASN A 156 21.61 -8.49 -2.59
C ASN A 156 21.16 -9.45 -1.48
N ASN A 157 19.85 -9.47 -1.16
CA ASN A 157 19.27 -10.38 -0.17
C ASN A 157 18.53 -11.58 -0.77
N LEU A 158 18.65 -11.84 -2.09
CA LEU A 158 17.94 -12.94 -2.76
C LEU A 158 18.07 -14.28 -2.01
N ALA A 159 19.28 -14.66 -1.62
CA ALA A 159 19.56 -15.92 -0.93
C ALA A 159 19.04 -15.97 0.52
N ASN A 160 18.78 -14.81 1.13
CA ASN A 160 18.29 -14.69 2.51
C ASN A 160 16.75 -14.69 2.58
N ILE A 161 16.06 -14.45 1.46
CA ILE A 161 14.59 -14.38 1.40
C ILE A 161 14.03 -15.78 1.13
N SER A 162 13.49 -16.40 2.18
CA SER A 162 12.90 -17.76 2.13
C SER A 162 11.37 -17.74 1.97
N SER A 163 10.74 -18.91 1.89
CA SER A 163 9.27 -19.03 1.90
C SER A 163 8.62 -18.76 3.26
N ARG A 164 9.41 -18.49 4.31
CA ARG A 164 8.91 -18.03 5.62
C ARG A 164 9.08 -16.53 5.76
N TRP A 165 8.11 -15.87 6.38
CA TRP A 165 8.24 -14.47 6.78
C TRP A 165 9.38 -14.31 7.78
N LEU A 166 10.42 -13.57 7.40
CA LEU A 166 11.56 -13.25 8.25
C LEU A 166 11.94 -11.78 8.07
N PRO A 167 12.49 -11.11 9.10
CA PRO A 167 13.02 -9.76 8.93
C PRO A 167 14.05 -9.70 7.79
N LEU A 168 13.86 -8.77 6.86
CA LEU A 168 14.82 -8.49 5.80
C LEU A 168 16.09 -7.89 6.42
N PRO A 169 17.28 -8.46 6.17
CA PRO A 169 18.51 -7.90 6.69
C PRO A 169 18.71 -6.43 6.27
N GLY A 170 18.89 -5.55 7.25
CA GLY A 170 19.02 -4.10 7.05
C GLY A 170 17.71 -3.32 6.98
N GLY A 171 16.56 -4.00 6.88
CA GLY A 171 15.27 -3.36 6.66
C GLY A 171 15.19 -2.62 5.33
N LEU A 172 14.21 -1.72 5.18
CA LEU A 172 14.11 -0.79 4.06
C LEU A 172 13.75 0.58 4.62
N ARG A 173 14.36 1.64 4.08
CA ARG A 173 14.06 3.04 4.49
C ARG A 173 14.20 3.32 5.99
N GLY A 174 15.00 2.54 6.71
CA GLY A 174 15.16 2.65 8.17
C GLY A 174 14.03 2.01 8.97
N HIS A 175 13.24 1.15 8.34
CA HIS A 175 12.11 0.44 8.94
C HIS A 175 12.29 -1.07 8.80
N GLU A 176 11.78 -1.81 9.78
CA GLU A 176 11.72 -3.27 9.70
C GLU A 176 10.68 -3.69 8.66
N TYR A 177 11.09 -4.65 7.82
CA TYR A 177 10.22 -5.33 6.88
C TYR A 177 10.40 -6.82 7.06
N LEU A 178 9.29 -7.55 7.27
CA LEU A 178 9.28 -8.98 7.02
C LEU A 178 9.27 -9.21 5.51
N ALA A 179 10.08 -10.14 5.04
CA ALA A 179 10.15 -10.57 3.66
C ALA A 179 9.80 -12.06 3.54
N ARG A 180 9.02 -12.40 2.52
CA ARG A 180 8.68 -13.78 2.17
C ARG A 180 8.76 -13.96 0.67
N ARG A 181 9.50 -14.97 0.22
CA ARG A 181 9.53 -15.44 -1.16
C ARG A 181 8.21 -16.12 -1.50
N VAL A 182 7.70 -15.86 -2.70
CA VAL A 182 6.48 -16.49 -3.21
C VAL A 182 6.60 -16.72 -4.72
N THR A 183 6.05 -17.84 -5.20
CA THR A 183 5.96 -18.14 -6.63
C THR A 183 4.68 -17.56 -7.25
N GLU A 184 4.64 -17.45 -8.59
CA GLU A 184 3.39 -17.09 -9.29
C GLU A 184 2.26 -18.08 -8.99
N SER A 185 2.56 -19.37 -8.96
CA SER A 185 1.58 -20.42 -8.62
C SER A 185 0.98 -20.24 -7.24
N GLU A 186 1.77 -19.83 -6.24
CA GLU A 186 1.26 -19.52 -4.90
C GLU A 186 0.39 -18.26 -4.90
N LEU A 187 0.80 -17.21 -5.63
CA LEU A 187 0.02 -15.96 -5.71
C LEU A 187 -1.34 -16.15 -6.39
N VAL A 188 -1.44 -17.06 -7.36
CA VAL A 188 -2.76 -17.37 -7.96
C VAL A 188 -3.70 -18.03 -6.95
N GLN A 189 -3.16 -18.75 -5.97
CA GLN A 189 -3.95 -19.47 -4.95
C GLN A 189 -4.28 -18.61 -3.72
N ARG A 190 -3.34 -17.78 -3.27
CA ARG A 190 -3.48 -17.03 -2.00
C ARG A 190 -2.99 -15.60 -2.17
N SER A 191 -3.73 -14.66 -1.58
CA SER A 191 -3.33 -13.26 -1.54
C SER A 191 -2.22 -13.03 -0.51
N PRO A 192 -1.39 -11.98 -0.68
CA PRO A 192 -0.42 -11.58 0.36
C PRO A 192 -1.06 -11.32 1.73
N PHE A 193 -2.32 -10.88 1.77
CA PHE A 193 -3.07 -10.70 3.02
C PHE A 193 -3.37 -12.03 3.72
N MET A 194 -3.78 -13.05 2.97
CA MET A 194 -4.02 -14.39 3.50
C MET A 194 -2.72 -15.01 4.05
N MET A 195 -1.63 -14.91 3.29
CA MET A 195 -0.32 -15.40 3.72
C MET A 195 0.15 -14.68 4.99
N LEU A 196 0.00 -13.35 5.09
CA LEU A 196 0.34 -12.61 6.30
C LEU A 196 -0.50 -13.07 7.50
N ALA A 197 -1.83 -13.12 7.34
CA ALA A 197 -2.76 -13.41 8.41
C ALA A 197 -2.61 -14.84 8.97
N GLU A 198 -2.25 -15.81 8.13
CA GLU A 198 -2.10 -17.20 8.55
C GLU A 198 -0.70 -17.55 9.07
N GLU A 199 0.33 -16.82 8.63
CA GLU A 199 1.72 -17.25 8.82
C GLU A 199 2.51 -16.35 9.79
N VAL A 200 2.08 -15.11 10.01
CA VAL A 200 2.74 -14.18 10.95
C VAL A 200 1.96 -14.12 12.27
N PRO A 201 2.60 -14.40 13.42
CA PRO A 201 1.95 -14.32 14.73
C PRO A 201 1.26 -12.97 14.94
N GLU A 202 0.04 -13.01 15.51
CA GLU A 202 -0.79 -11.83 15.86
C GLU A 202 -1.22 -10.95 14.66
N ALA A 203 -0.70 -11.18 13.46
CA ALA A 203 -1.00 -10.33 12.30
C ALA A 203 -2.48 -10.36 11.93
N ARG A 204 -3.14 -11.52 12.06
CA ARG A 204 -4.58 -11.67 11.77
C ARG A 204 -5.47 -10.69 12.55
N GLU A 205 -5.14 -10.43 13.81
CA GLU A 205 -5.89 -9.54 14.70
C GLU A 205 -5.47 -8.06 14.51
N HIS A 206 -4.37 -7.83 13.80
CA HIS A 206 -3.73 -6.53 13.67
C HIS A 206 -3.42 -6.14 12.21
N MET A 207 -4.15 -6.69 11.24
CA MET A 207 -3.94 -6.44 9.80
C MET A 207 -3.89 -4.94 9.45
N GLY A 208 -4.72 -4.12 10.10
CA GLY A 208 -4.75 -2.67 9.91
C GLY A 208 -3.49 -1.91 10.32
N SER A 209 -2.59 -2.55 11.07
CA SER A 209 -1.28 -1.99 11.46
C SER A 209 -0.18 -2.25 10.44
N TYR A 210 -0.45 -3.09 9.43
CA TYR A 210 0.50 -3.46 8.40
C TYR A 210 0.29 -2.67 7.11
N GLY A 211 1.41 -2.34 6.46
CA GLY A 211 1.51 -1.99 5.06
C GLY A 211 2.21 -3.13 4.33
N LEU A 212 1.79 -3.43 3.11
CA LEU A 212 2.31 -4.55 2.33
C LEU A 212 2.86 -4.08 0.98
N ALA A 213 3.87 -4.77 0.48
CA ALA A 213 4.37 -4.57 -0.87
C ALA A 213 4.75 -5.87 -1.57
N MET A 214 4.85 -5.83 -2.89
CA MET A 214 5.22 -6.96 -3.74
C MET A 214 6.15 -6.52 -4.85
N VAL A 215 7.25 -7.25 -5.03
CA VAL A 215 8.31 -6.95 -6.01
C VAL A 215 8.78 -8.26 -6.65
N ARG A 216 9.02 -8.26 -7.97
CA ARG A 216 9.59 -9.43 -8.67
C ARG A 216 11.09 -9.55 -8.39
N GLN A 217 11.57 -10.77 -8.15
CA GLN A 217 12.99 -11.09 -7.92
C GLN A 217 13.70 -11.47 -9.23
N SER A 218 15.04 -11.56 -9.20
CA SER A 218 15.86 -11.87 -10.39
C SER A 218 15.68 -13.29 -10.92
N ASP A 219 15.23 -14.22 -10.10
CA ASP A 219 14.95 -15.62 -10.47
C ASP A 219 13.46 -15.87 -10.74
N ASN A 220 12.74 -14.81 -11.11
CA ASN A 220 11.33 -14.79 -11.50
C ASN A 220 10.30 -15.12 -10.41
N SER A 221 10.70 -15.41 -9.17
CA SER A 221 9.78 -15.37 -8.04
C SER A 221 9.40 -13.93 -7.67
N PHE A 222 8.58 -13.79 -6.64
CA PHE A 222 8.27 -12.53 -6.00
C PHE A 222 8.76 -12.54 -4.56
N VAL A 223 9.04 -11.35 -4.04
CA VAL A 223 9.14 -11.09 -2.61
C VAL A 223 7.91 -10.31 -2.18
N LEU A 224 7.24 -10.82 -1.16
CA LEU A 224 6.24 -10.10 -0.37
C LEU A 224 6.94 -9.41 0.79
N LEU A 225 6.55 -8.18 1.03
CA LEU A 225 7.10 -7.31 2.06
C LEU A 225 5.98 -6.88 2.99
N ALA A 226 6.20 -6.95 4.30
CA ALA A 226 5.26 -6.50 5.31
C ALA A 226 5.98 -5.65 6.34
N THR A 227 5.48 -4.44 6.56
CA THR A 227 6.00 -3.54 7.59
C THR A 227 4.88 -3.16 8.55
N GLN A 228 5.17 -3.16 9.85
CA GLN A 228 4.20 -2.88 10.90
C GLN A 228 4.42 -1.49 11.48
N ARG A 229 3.33 -0.80 11.80
CA ARG A 229 3.38 0.51 12.45
C ARG A 229 4.20 0.44 13.74
N ASN A 230 5.19 1.31 13.86
CA ASN A 230 6.04 1.41 15.03
C ASN A 230 6.32 2.89 15.38
N LEU A 231 6.02 3.29 16.62
CA LEU A 231 6.16 4.68 17.05
C LEU A 231 7.64 5.10 17.21
N LEU A 232 8.50 4.20 17.70
CA LEU A 232 9.90 4.50 18.00
C LEU A 232 10.70 4.78 16.73
N THR A 233 10.42 4.02 15.67
CA THR A 233 11.07 4.21 14.36
C THR A 233 10.30 5.17 13.46
N LEU A 234 9.24 5.84 13.97
CA LEU A 234 8.33 6.70 13.20
C LEU A 234 7.70 6.00 11.98
N ASN A 235 7.60 4.68 12.02
CA ASN A 235 7.05 3.88 10.94
C ASN A 235 5.51 3.95 10.95
N ARG A 236 4.95 4.56 9.91
CA ARG A 236 3.50 4.69 9.71
C ARG A 236 2.88 3.50 8.97
N ALA A 237 3.67 2.46 8.71
CA ALA A 237 3.36 1.33 7.84
C ALA A 237 2.90 1.81 6.45
N SER A 238 3.73 2.67 5.85
CA SER A 238 3.52 3.25 4.52
C SER A 238 4.41 2.52 3.51
N ALA A 239 3.97 1.36 3.03
CA ALA A 239 4.76 0.54 2.11
C ALA A 239 5.10 1.25 0.79
N GLU A 240 4.35 2.30 0.39
CA GLU A 240 4.66 3.16 -0.75
C GLU A 240 6.05 3.81 -0.64
N GLU A 241 6.65 3.89 0.56
CA GLU A 241 8.00 4.43 0.74
C GLU A 241 9.11 3.69 -0.02
N ILE A 242 8.86 2.45 -0.46
CA ILE A 242 9.81 1.69 -1.28
C ILE A 242 9.79 2.10 -2.75
N GLN A 243 8.82 2.94 -3.15
CA GLN A 243 8.57 3.35 -4.51
C GLN A 243 9.23 4.70 -4.83
N ASP A 244 9.58 4.87 -6.10
CA ASP A 244 9.98 6.15 -6.68
C ASP A 244 9.03 6.48 -7.82
N HIS A 245 8.11 7.41 -7.57
CA HIS A 245 7.12 7.79 -8.58
C HIS A 245 7.72 8.57 -9.75
N GLN A 246 8.97 9.07 -9.63
CA GLN A 246 9.70 9.69 -10.74
C GLN A 246 10.44 8.68 -11.63
N CYS A 247 10.41 7.40 -11.24
CA CYS A 247 10.92 6.28 -12.02
C CYS A 247 12.39 6.43 -12.46
N GLU A 248 13.27 6.86 -11.55
CA GLU A 248 14.71 7.00 -11.84
C GLU A 248 15.35 5.68 -12.30
N ILE A 249 14.80 4.54 -11.87
CA ILE A 249 15.24 3.20 -12.29
C ILE A 249 15.09 2.93 -13.80
N LEU A 250 14.31 3.75 -14.51
CA LEU A 250 14.09 3.63 -15.97
C LEU A 250 14.97 4.59 -16.79
N ARG A 251 15.85 5.36 -16.14
CA ARG A 251 16.74 6.32 -16.80
C ARG A 251 18.11 5.74 -17.10
#